data_AF-A0A2I1HGP4-F1
#
_entry.id   AF-A0A2I1HGP4-F1
#
_cell.length_a   1.000
_cell.length_b   1.000
_cell.length_c   1.000
_cell.angle_alpha   90.00
_cell.angle_beta   90.00
_cell.angle_gamma   90.00
#
_symmetry.space_group_name_H-M   'P 1'
#
loop_
_entity.id
_entity.type
_entity.pdbx_description
1 polymer ?
#
loop_
_entity_poly.entity_id
_entity_poly.type
_entity_poly.pdbx_seq_one_letter_code
_entity_poly.pdbx_strand_id
1 'polypeptide(L)'
;MTQRSKAILYFTKANIIDPENIHNLNKRAIAYYILQEYDKVLSDLDKIIQLDPLNSSAFYLKSLTYYTKNDINNSTILFKKYAALLNSDNSLAIIQLFHLEYLLTNNSFKILNNILTKINQIPESDLLRFIRCNIYIKLKEYYKAKVELDSMLLSYKFGLIGYFIQYSDFWSYLHKVCKIDKFDKIDFTKFGIVNGFSKYMYKEKRVYFISNLTNLNSELCQFQESDINSLLGQVLCSKNEKLRLDLPILYNVSYYYLICKINVKKILSNDCFIKFIYINVHQNDHTLKHEDVSKLEGLGWIEYKLPIFVSHNFQLTIEIDSIEMQIDYVRFEDHSTIITHISNMSLMGYLLPDYHQFLSNIPKTFGDKYFPRKEMENLLDTKDILNNS
;
A
#
# COMPACT_ATOMS: atom_id res chain seq x y z
N MET A 1 -3.71 -1.89 19.24
CA MET A 1 -4.06 -3.13 18.49
C MET A 1 -4.34 -2.77 17.05
N THR A 2 -3.57 -3.29 16.09
CA THR A 2 -3.79 -3.04 14.66
C THR A 2 -5.08 -3.73 14.18
N GLN A 3 -5.73 -3.21 13.13
CA GLN A 3 -6.95 -3.84 12.56
C GLN A 3 -6.73 -5.33 12.20
N ARG A 4 -5.50 -5.71 11.87
CA ARG A 4 -5.08 -7.10 11.57
C ARG A 4 -5.07 -8.01 12.79
N SER A 5 -4.57 -7.52 13.93
CA SER A 5 -4.64 -8.25 15.20
C SER A 5 -6.10 -8.49 15.63
N LYS A 6 -7.00 -7.53 15.36
CA LYS A 6 -8.45 -7.72 15.56
C LYS A 6 -9.03 -8.76 14.59
N ALA A 7 -8.62 -8.75 13.31
CA ALA A 7 -9.05 -9.75 12.34
C ALA A 7 -8.61 -11.18 12.73
N ILE A 8 -7.37 -11.37 13.19
CA ILE A 8 -6.89 -12.67 13.69
C ILE A 8 -7.73 -13.14 14.86
N LEU A 9 -7.99 -12.27 15.84
CA LEU A 9 -8.83 -12.62 16.99
C LEU A 9 -10.23 -13.05 16.53
N TYR A 10 -10.83 -12.30 15.59
CA TYR A 10 -12.13 -12.63 15.02
C TYR A 10 -12.13 -14.00 14.33
N PHE A 11 -11.23 -14.24 13.38
CA PHE A 11 -11.18 -15.52 12.67
C PHE A 11 -10.74 -16.68 13.55
N THR A 12 -9.97 -16.42 14.61
CA THR A 12 -9.64 -17.43 15.61
C THR A 12 -10.87 -17.87 16.39
N LYS A 13 -11.71 -16.92 16.83
CA LYS A 13 -12.99 -17.24 17.46
C LYS A 13 -13.93 -17.98 16.50
N ALA A 14 -14.04 -17.52 15.25
CA ALA A 14 -14.86 -18.20 14.24
C ALA A 14 -14.39 -19.64 13.98
N ASN A 15 -13.07 -19.87 13.97
CA ASN A 15 -12.47 -21.21 13.82
C ASN A 15 -12.63 -22.11 15.06
N ILE A 16 -12.93 -21.57 16.25
CA ILE A 16 -13.32 -22.40 17.40
C ILE A 16 -14.73 -22.96 17.20
N ILE A 17 -15.62 -22.16 16.59
CA ILE A 17 -17.01 -22.54 16.33
C ILE A 17 -17.10 -23.52 15.15
N ASP A 18 -16.41 -23.21 14.05
CA ASP A 18 -16.38 -24.04 12.84
C ASP A 18 -14.92 -24.24 12.39
N PRO A 19 -14.25 -25.30 12.90
CA PRO A 19 -12.83 -25.52 12.67
C PRO A 19 -12.50 -26.00 11.25
N GLU A 20 -13.49 -26.47 10.48
CA GLU A 20 -13.30 -26.96 9.10
C GLU A 20 -13.69 -25.93 8.05
N ASN A 21 -14.03 -24.71 8.48
CA ASN A 21 -14.37 -23.62 7.59
C ASN A 21 -13.13 -23.12 6.81
N ILE A 22 -12.99 -23.58 5.57
CA ILE A 22 -11.91 -23.16 4.66
C ILE A 22 -11.86 -21.64 4.48
N HIS A 23 -13.00 -20.94 4.53
CA HIS A 23 -13.03 -19.48 4.41
C HIS A 23 -12.37 -18.80 5.63
N ASN A 24 -12.73 -19.21 6.84
CA ASN A 24 -12.14 -18.67 8.07
C ASN A 24 -10.64 -18.96 8.15
N LEU A 25 -10.24 -20.19 7.81
CA LEU A 25 -8.82 -20.59 7.73
C LEU A 25 -8.05 -19.73 6.73
N ASN A 26 -8.60 -19.51 5.53
CA ASN A 26 -7.97 -18.67 4.51
C ASN A 26 -7.81 -17.22 5.00
N LYS A 27 -8.87 -16.63 5.55
CA LYS A 27 -8.81 -15.24 6.03
C LYS A 27 -7.83 -15.08 7.19
N ARG A 28 -7.74 -16.08 8.07
CA ARG A 28 -6.76 -16.09 9.17
C ARG A 28 -5.32 -16.27 8.66
N ALA A 29 -5.10 -17.19 7.72
CA ALA A 29 -3.79 -17.40 7.08
C ALA A 29 -3.28 -16.13 6.41
N ILE A 30 -4.14 -15.39 5.69
CA ILE A 30 -3.77 -14.08 5.12
C ILE A 30 -3.41 -13.09 6.22
N ALA A 31 -4.21 -13.00 7.28
CA ALA A 31 -3.94 -12.06 8.37
C ALA A 31 -2.59 -12.37 9.06
N TYR A 32 -2.28 -13.65 9.29
CA TYR A 32 -0.97 -14.09 9.76
C TYR A 32 0.15 -13.78 8.77
N TYR A 33 -0.07 -14.01 7.48
CA TYR A 33 0.91 -13.70 6.44
C TYR A 33 1.28 -12.22 6.45
N ILE A 34 0.28 -11.36 6.60
CA ILE A 34 0.49 -9.91 6.67
C ILE A 34 1.26 -9.50 7.93
N LEU A 35 1.03 -10.20 9.04
CA LEU A 35 1.81 -10.02 10.27
C LEU A 35 3.15 -10.77 10.23
N GLN A 36 3.50 -11.40 9.10
CA GLN A 36 4.71 -12.18 8.90
C GLN A 36 4.83 -13.38 9.86
N GLU A 37 3.71 -13.86 10.39
CA GLU A 37 3.62 -15.04 11.25
C GLU A 37 3.57 -16.33 10.39
N TYR A 38 4.60 -16.53 9.57
CA TYR A 38 4.59 -17.50 8.47
C TYR A 38 4.33 -18.95 8.89
N ASP A 39 4.78 -19.38 10.07
CA ASP A 39 4.54 -20.75 10.53
C ASP A 39 3.05 -21.01 10.80
N LYS A 40 2.32 -19.99 11.29
CA LYS A 40 0.86 -20.08 11.46
C LYS A 40 0.13 -20.05 10.13
N VAL A 41 0.65 -19.32 9.14
CA VAL A 41 0.16 -19.39 7.75
C VAL A 41 0.24 -20.81 7.22
N LEU A 42 1.42 -21.45 7.34
CA LEU A 42 1.63 -22.81 6.85
C LEU A 42 0.70 -23.80 7.55
N SER A 43 0.51 -23.68 8.87
CA SER A 43 -0.41 -24.53 9.64
C SER A 43 -1.86 -24.43 9.15
N ASP A 44 -2.36 -23.22 8.90
CA ASP A 44 -3.72 -23.02 8.39
C ASP A 44 -3.87 -23.55 6.96
N LEU A 45 -2.84 -23.36 6.12
CA LEU A 45 -2.81 -23.85 4.74
C LEU A 45 -2.72 -25.37 4.66
N ASP A 46 -1.98 -26.02 5.56
CA ASP A 46 -1.94 -27.48 5.67
C ASP A 46 -3.32 -28.04 5.95
N LYS A 47 -4.06 -27.42 6.87
CA LYS A 47 -5.43 -27.80 7.16
C LYS A 47 -6.36 -27.59 5.97
N ILE A 48 -6.24 -26.47 5.25
CA ILE A 48 -7.03 -26.22 4.04
C ILE A 48 -6.75 -27.29 2.98
N ILE A 49 -5.49 -27.64 2.74
CA ILE A 49 -5.11 -28.67 1.75
C ILE A 49 -5.58 -30.06 2.17
N GLN A 50 -5.66 -30.36 3.47
CA GLN A 50 -6.25 -31.60 3.97
C GLN A 50 -7.77 -31.67 3.71
N LEU A 51 -8.48 -30.55 3.90
CA LEU A 51 -9.93 -30.46 3.68
C LEU A 51 -10.31 -30.39 2.20
N ASP A 52 -9.51 -29.69 1.39
CA ASP A 52 -9.68 -29.52 -0.05
C ASP A 52 -8.32 -29.67 -0.77
N PRO A 53 -7.96 -30.89 -1.19
CA PRO A 53 -6.69 -31.18 -1.86
C PRO A 53 -6.52 -30.48 -3.23
N LEU A 54 -7.58 -29.90 -3.79
CA LEU A 54 -7.57 -29.21 -5.08
C LEU A 54 -7.60 -27.69 -4.93
N ASN A 55 -7.44 -27.17 -3.71
CA ASN A 55 -7.49 -25.74 -3.44
C ASN A 55 -6.28 -24.99 -4.01
N SER A 56 -6.39 -24.50 -5.24
CA SER A 56 -5.31 -23.79 -5.93
C SER A 56 -4.84 -22.54 -5.17
N SER A 57 -5.75 -21.79 -4.54
CA SER A 57 -5.42 -20.62 -3.73
C SER A 57 -4.54 -20.97 -2.52
N ALA A 58 -4.77 -22.12 -1.88
CA ALA A 58 -3.94 -22.58 -0.78
C ALA A 58 -2.52 -22.92 -1.26
N PHE A 59 -2.38 -23.60 -2.41
CA PHE A 59 -1.06 -23.88 -3.00
C PHE A 59 -0.32 -22.60 -3.41
N TYR A 60 -1.02 -21.61 -3.96
CA TYR A 60 -0.48 -20.30 -4.29
C TYR A 60 0.08 -19.60 -3.04
N LEU A 61 -0.74 -19.43 -2.00
CA LEU A 61 -0.33 -18.72 -0.78
C LEU A 61 0.78 -19.48 -0.04
N LYS A 62 0.76 -20.82 -0.07
CA LYS A 62 1.80 -21.65 0.54
C LYS A 62 3.12 -21.52 -0.22
N SER A 63 3.09 -21.57 -1.55
CA SER A 63 4.27 -21.35 -2.42
C SER A 63 4.89 -19.98 -2.15
N LEU A 64 4.05 -18.94 -2.06
CA LEU A 64 4.49 -17.59 -1.73
C LEU A 64 5.10 -17.49 -0.33
N THR A 65 4.50 -18.17 0.66
CA THR A 65 5.01 -18.20 2.04
C THR A 65 6.40 -18.82 2.12
N TYR A 66 6.65 -19.92 1.40
CA TYR A 66 8.01 -20.48 1.32
C TYR A 66 8.98 -19.56 0.59
N TYR A 67 8.53 -18.90 -0.49
CA TYR A 67 9.34 -17.90 -1.18
C TYR A 67 9.77 -16.76 -0.24
N THR A 68 8.84 -16.21 0.56
CA THR A 68 9.17 -15.17 1.56
C THR A 68 10.12 -15.66 2.64
N LYS A 69 10.04 -16.95 3.00
CA LYS A 69 10.98 -17.58 3.94
C LYS A 69 12.33 -17.93 3.27
N ASN A 70 12.54 -17.53 2.02
CA ASN A 70 13.71 -17.84 1.19
C ASN A 70 13.92 -19.35 0.92
N ASP A 71 12.85 -20.14 1.04
CA ASP A 71 12.84 -21.57 0.72
C ASP A 71 12.32 -21.78 -0.71
N ILE A 72 13.23 -21.55 -1.66
CA ILE A 72 12.93 -21.60 -3.09
C ILE A 72 12.55 -23.00 -3.55
N ASN A 73 13.08 -24.06 -2.91
CA ASN A 73 12.81 -25.45 -3.28
C ASN A 73 11.34 -25.81 -3.00
N ASN A 74 10.88 -25.60 -1.77
CA ASN A 74 9.50 -25.88 -1.41
C ASN A 74 8.53 -24.96 -2.15
N SER A 75 8.89 -23.69 -2.35
CA SER A 75 8.11 -22.77 -3.16
C SER A 75 7.92 -23.26 -4.61
N THR A 76 8.99 -23.74 -5.25
CA THR A 76 8.97 -24.29 -6.62
C THR A 76 8.10 -25.55 -6.73
N ILE A 77 8.16 -26.45 -5.74
CA ILE A 77 7.33 -27.66 -5.72
C ILE A 77 5.85 -27.28 -5.64
N LEU A 78 5.50 -26.37 -4.74
CA LEU A 78 4.11 -25.92 -4.57
C LEU A 78 3.61 -25.10 -5.75
N PHE A 79 4.48 -24.32 -6.38
CA PHE A 79 4.16 -23.60 -7.61
C PHE A 79 3.79 -24.56 -8.75
N LYS A 80 4.52 -25.66 -8.92
CA LYS A 80 4.18 -26.69 -9.92
C LYS A 80 2.80 -27.31 -9.65
N LYS A 81 2.47 -27.58 -8.38
CA LYS A 81 1.14 -28.06 -7.99
C LYS A 81 0.05 -27.02 -8.29
N TYR A 82 0.30 -25.77 -7.91
CA TYR A 82 -0.59 -24.65 -8.23
C TYR A 82 -0.87 -24.56 -9.74
N ALA A 83 0.19 -24.53 -10.56
CA ALA A 83 0.08 -24.44 -12.02
C ALA A 83 -0.70 -25.60 -12.64
N ALA A 84 -0.54 -26.82 -12.12
CA ALA A 84 -1.26 -28.01 -12.60
C ALA A 84 -2.76 -27.98 -12.26
N LEU A 85 -3.17 -27.22 -11.25
CA LEU A 85 -4.57 -27.08 -10.81
C LEU A 85 -5.29 -25.91 -11.49
N LEU A 86 -4.63 -25.14 -12.35
CA LEU A 86 -5.24 -23.99 -13.01
C LEU A 86 -6.01 -24.38 -14.27
N ASN A 87 -7.25 -23.90 -14.33
CA ASN A 87 -8.05 -23.88 -15.55
C ASN A 87 -7.80 -22.55 -16.29
N SER A 88 -7.70 -22.61 -17.62
CA SER A 88 -7.26 -21.51 -18.50
C SER A 88 -8.16 -20.28 -18.57
N ASP A 89 -9.32 -20.30 -17.92
CA ASP A 89 -10.36 -19.28 -18.13
C ASP A 89 -10.40 -18.23 -17.01
N ASN A 90 -9.61 -18.42 -15.94
CA ASN A 90 -9.54 -17.47 -14.83
C ASN A 90 -8.34 -16.52 -15.00
N SER A 91 -8.62 -15.28 -15.45
CA SER A 91 -7.61 -14.23 -15.65
C SER A 91 -6.74 -13.98 -14.42
N LEU A 92 -7.31 -14.08 -13.22
CA LEU A 92 -6.59 -13.90 -11.96
C LEU A 92 -5.58 -15.02 -11.70
N ALA A 93 -6.00 -16.27 -11.89
CA ALA A 93 -5.14 -17.42 -11.70
C ALA A 93 -3.92 -17.35 -12.63
N ILE A 94 -4.13 -16.85 -13.85
CA ILE A 94 -3.07 -16.63 -14.83
C ILE A 94 -2.10 -15.51 -14.37
N ILE A 95 -2.61 -14.40 -13.84
CA ILE A 95 -1.78 -13.32 -13.27
C ILE A 95 -0.91 -13.86 -12.12
N GLN A 96 -1.51 -14.63 -11.22
CA GLN A 96 -0.83 -15.27 -10.08
C GLN A 96 0.25 -16.27 -10.54
N LEU A 97 -0.04 -17.03 -11.60
CA LEU A 97 0.91 -17.95 -12.21
C LEU A 97 2.13 -17.20 -12.71
N PHE A 98 1.95 -16.14 -13.50
CA PHE A 98 3.08 -15.37 -14.03
C PHE A 98 3.82 -14.60 -12.95
N HIS A 99 3.13 -14.15 -11.90
CA HIS A 99 3.77 -13.52 -10.76
C HIS A 99 4.71 -14.51 -10.03
N LEU A 100 4.24 -15.72 -9.71
CA LEU A 100 5.10 -16.73 -9.09
C LEU A 100 6.21 -17.22 -10.03
N GLU A 101 5.90 -17.42 -11.32
CA GLU A 101 6.91 -17.78 -12.33
C GLU A 101 8.01 -16.72 -12.35
N TYR A 102 7.63 -15.44 -12.38
CA TYR A 102 8.55 -14.29 -12.28
C TYR A 102 9.38 -14.32 -10.99
N LEU A 103 8.75 -14.46 -9.81
CA LEU A 103 9.46 -14.45 -8.52
C LEU A 103 10.48 -15.59 -8.41
N LEU A 104 10.12 -16.77 -8.93
CA LEU A 104 10.97 -17.96 -8.96
C LEU A 104 12.00 -17.94 -10.10
N THR A 105 11.88 -17.01 -11.05
CA THR A 105 12.95 -16.83 -12.03
C THR A 105 14.20 -16.31 -11.33
N ASN A 106 15.30 -17.04 -11.45
CA ASN A 106 16.63 -16.54 -11.07
C ASN A 106 17.15 -15.50 -12.10
N ASN A 107 16.31 -14.53 -12.48
CA ASN A 107 16.53 -13.50 -13.49
C ASN A 107 16.89 -14.02 -14.90
N SER A 108 16.42 -15.21 -15.29
CA SER A 108 16.65 -15.73 -16.64
C SER A 108 15.91 -14.92 -17.70
N PHE A 109 16.66 -14.17 -18.52
CA PHE A 109 16.14 -13.36 -19.64
C PHE A 109 15.19 -14.15 -20.56
N LYS A 110 15.51 -15.43 -20.84
CA LYS A 110 14.68 -16.30 -21.68
C LYS A 110 13.30 -16.53 -21.06
N ILE A 111 13.25 -16.80 -19.76
CA ILE A 111 11.98 -17.04 -19.05
C ILE A 111 11.18 -15.74 -18.95
N LEU A 112 11.85 -14.62 -18.62
CA LEU A 112 11.21 -13.30 -18.57
C LEU A 112 10.56 -12.91 -19.90
N ASN A 113 11.25 -13.13 -21.03
CA ASN A 113 10.68 -12.88 -22.35
C ASN A 113 9.49 -13.79 -22.67
N ASN A 114 9.53 -15.06 -22.25
CA ASN A 114 8.41 -15.98 -22.41
C ASN A 114 7.19 -15.59 -21.54
N ILE A 115 7.43 -15.03 -20.34
CA ILE A 115 6.34 -14.50 -19.51
C ILE A 115 5.72 -13.28 -20.21
N LEU A 116 6.52 -12.36 -20.75
CA LEU A 116 6.03 -11.18 -21.47
C LEU A 116 5.18 -11.54 -22.69
N THR A 117 5.62 -12.49 -23.52
CA THR A 117 4.87 -12.89 -24.71
C THR A 117 3.48 -13.42 -24.35
N LYS A 118 3.37 -14.17 -23.24
CA LYS A 118 2.10 -14.69 -22.74
C LYS A 118 1.22 -13.58 -22.12
N ILE A 119 1.79 -12.74 -21.26
CA ILE A 119 1.04 -11.65 -20.60
C ILE A 119 0.45 -10.67 -21.61
N ASN A 120 1.17 -10.37 -22.70
CA ASN A 120 0.70 -9.42 -23.72
C ASN A 120 -0.56 -9.90 -24.47
N GLN A 121 -0.96 -11.16 -24.33
CA GLN A 121 -2.17 -11.72 -24.94
C GLN A 121 -3.41 -11.58 -24.05
N ILE A 122 -3.25 -11.14 -22.79
CA ILE A 122 -4.31 -11.09 -21.78
C ILE A 122 -4.87 -9.66 -21.72
N PRO A 123 -6.20 -9.49 -21.54
CA PRO A 123 -6.79 -8.19 -21.30
C PRO A 123 -6.06 -7.39 -20.22
N GLU A 124 -5.83 -6.12 -20.50
CA GLU A 124 -5.08 -5.22 -19.64
C GLU A 124 -5.66 -5.11 -18.22
N SER A 125 -4.78 -5.21 -17.22
CA SER A 125 -5.08 -4.89 -15.82
C SER A 125 -3.87 -4.20 -15.18
N ASP A 126 -4.10 -3.41 -14.12
CA ASP A 126 -3.01 -2.73 -13.41
C ASP A 126 -1.95 -3.71 -12.86
N LEU A 127 -2.38 -4.93 -12.51
CA LEU A 127 -1.50 -6.00 -12.03
C LEU A 127 -0.56 -6.49 -13.12
N LEU A 128 -1.08 -6.69 -14.34
CA LEU A 128 -0.26 -7.07 -15.48
C LEU A 128 0.70 -5.96 -15.87
N ARG A 129 0.27 -4.70 -15.81
CA ARG A 129 1.15 -3.54 -16.00
C ARG A 129 2.28 -3.52 -15.00
N PHE A 130 1.99 -3.78 -13.72
CA PHE A 130 3.00 -3.90 -12.67
C PHE A 130 4.01 -5.01 -12.97
N ILE A 131 3.54 -6.22 -13.32
CA ILE A 131 4.40 -7.35 -13.66
C ILE A 131 5.26 -7.03 -14.89
N ARG A 132 4.68 -6.48 -15.97
CA ARG A 132 5.43 -6.09 -17.17
C ARG A 132 6.46 -5.02 -16.89
N CYS A 133 6.09 -3.98 -16.14
CA CYS A 133 7.01 -2.93 -15.73
C CYS A 133 8.22 -3.52 -15.00
N ASN A 134 7.97 -4.42 -14.03
CA ASN A 134 9.00 -5.16 -13.30
C ASN A 134 9.91 -5.98 -14.22
N ILE A 135 9.33 -6.71 -15.18
CA ILE A 135 10.11 -7.51 -16.12
C ILE A 135 10.94 -6.60 -17.03
N TYR A 136 10.36 -5.54 -17.61
CA TYR A 136 11.08 -4.60 -18.46
C TYR A 136 12.23 -3.90 -17.75
N ILE A 137 12.08 -3.54 -16.46
CA ILE A 137 13.17 -3.00 -15.65
C ILE A 137 14.31 -4.02 -15.52
N LYS A 138 14.01 -5.28 -15.19
CA LYS A 138 15.02 -6.35 -15.11
C LYS A 138 15.71 -6.64 -16.45
N LEU A 139 14.96 -6.54 -17.55
CA LEU A 139 15.49 -6.66 -18.91
C LEU A 139 16.27 -5.41 -19.38
N LYS A 140 16.31 -4.34 -18.59
CA LYS A 140 16.85 -3.02 -18.93
C LYS A 140 16.16 -2.34 -20.12
N GLU A 141 14.93 -2.74 -20.42
CA GLU A 141 14.06 -2.12 -21.43
C GLU A 141 13.31 -0.92 -20.84
N TYR A 142 14.05 0.07 -20.33
CA TYR A 142 13.50 1.14 -19.50
C TYR A 142 12.47 2.03 -20.20
N TYR A 143 12.55 2.16 -21.53
CA TYR A 143 11.53 2.88 -22.30
C TYR A 143 10.15 2.21 -22.16
N LYS A 144 10.08 0.89 -22.30
CA LYS A 144 8.82 0.14 -22.14
C LYS A 144 8.35 0.16 -20.69
N ALA A 145 9.28 0.00 -19.74
CA ALA A 145 8.96 0.12 -18.32
C ALA A 145 8.35 1.48 -17.97
N LYS A 146 8.85 2.58 -18.55
CA LYS A 146 8.29 3.92 -18.38
C LYS A 146 6.84 4.00 -18.86
N VAL A 147 6.53 3.44 -20.04
CA VAL A 147 5.17 3.43 -20.59
C VAL A 147 4.19 2.74 -19.64
N GLU A 148 4.58 1.58 -19.09
CA GLU A 148 3.77 0.88 -18.08
C GLU A 148 3.61 1.71 -16.81
N LEU A 149 4.69 2.32 -16.33
CA LEU A 149 4.70 3.17 -15.13
C LEU A 149 3.79 4.40 -15.28
N ASP A 150 3.89 5.11 -16.40
CA ASP A 150 3.05 6.28 -16.69
C ASP A 150 1.57 5.88 -16.72
N SER A 151 1.27 4.71 -17.28
CA SER A 151 -0.10 4.16 -17.34
C SER A 151 -0.65 3.78 -15.97
N MET A 152 0.18 3.22 -15.08
CA MET A 152 -0.20 2.96 -13.67
C MET A 152 -0.36 4.25 -12.86
N LEU A 153 0.36 5.31 -13.23
CA LEU A 153 0.28 6.61 -12.57
C LEU A 153 -1.00 7.37 -12.92
N LEU A 154 -1.60 7.13 -14.09
CA LEU A 154 -2.91 7.69 -14.44
C LEU A 154 -4.06 7.14 -13.56
N SER A 155 -3.90 5.93 -13.00
CA SER A 155 -4.88 5.34 -12.08
C SER A 155 -4.62 5.65 -10.59
N TYR A 156 -3.70 6.58 -10.28
CA TYR A 156 -3.33 7.04 -8.93
C TYR A 156 -2.95 5.92 -7.95
N LYS A 157 -2.46 4.78 -8.45
CA LYS A 157 -2.04 3.64 -7.61
C LYS A 157 -0.60 3.81 -7.11
N PHE A 158 -0.38 4.84 -6.30
CA PHE A 158 0.94 5.18 -5.75
C PHE A 158 1.64 3.99 -5.08
N GLY A 159 0.92 3.14 -4.37
CA GLY A 159 1.53 2.00 -3.67
C GLY A 159 2.36 1.09 -4.56
N LEU A 160 1.91 0.82 -5.80
CA LEU A 160 2.64 -0.05 -6.73
C LEU A 160 4.02 0.51 -7.09
N ILE A 161 4.16 1.83 -7.00
CA ILE A 161 5.34 2.56 -7.44
C ILE A 161 6.46 2.44 -6.41
N GLY A 162 6.11 2.41 -5.12
CA GLY A 162 7.08 2.24 -4.04
C GLY A 162 7.97 1.01 -4.23
N TYR A 163 7.43 -0.06 -4.82
CA TYR A 163 8.20 -1.27 -5.13
C TYR A 163 9.39 -1.02 -6.06
N PHE A 164 9.28 -0.04 -6.97
CA PHE A 164 10.32 0.21 -7.96
C PHE A 164 11.46 1.10 -7.45
N ILE A 165 11.37 1.63 -6.23
CA ILE A 165 12.39 2.53 -5.65
C ILE A 165 13.78 1.89 -5.61
N GLN A 166 13.83 0.58 -5.38
CA GLN A 166 15.07 -0.20 -5.37
C GLN A 166 15.85 -0.18 -6.69
N TYR A 167 15.23 0.16 -7.82
CA TYR A 167 15.88 0.18 -9.14
C TYR A 167 16.49 1.55 -9.46
N SER A 168 17.60 1.89 -8.80
CA SER A 168 18.31 3.18 -8.97
C SER A 168 18.64 3.52 -10.43
N ASP A 169 19.01 2.53 -11.23
CA ASP A 169 19.36 2.70 -12.65
C ASP A 169 18.15 3.13 -13.49
N PHE A 170 16.98 2.59 -13.17
CA PHE A 170 15.73 2.95 -13.84
C PHE A 170 15.34 4.40 -13.53
N TRP A 171 15.44 4.83 -12.27
CA TRP A 171 15.20 6.24 -11.91
C TRP A 171 16.22 7.19 -12.54
N SER A 172 17.47 6.76 -12.66
CA SER A 172 18.52 7.52 -13.36
C SER A 172 18.22 7.67 -14.85
N TYR A 173 17.67 6.64 -15.48
CA TYR A 173 17.18 6.71 -16.86
C TYR A 173 16.00 7.69 -16.98
N LEU A 174 14.98 7.57 -16.12
CA LEU A 174 13.81 8.45 -16.13
C LEU A 174 14.19 9.91 -15.92
N HIS A 175 15.17 10.18 -15.04
CA HIS A 175 15.70 11.52 -14.80
C HIS A 175 16.23 12.18 -16.08
N LYS A 176 17.00 11.43 -16.88
CA LYS A 176 17.54 11.90 -18.17
C LYS A 176 16.44 12.10 -19.21
N VAL A 177 15.55 11.12 -19.39
CA VAL A 177 14.55 11.12 -20.46
C VAL A 177 13.43 12.13 -20.22
N CYS A 178 12.96 12.26 -18.97
CA CYS A 178 11.98 13.28 -18.60
C CYS A 178 12.61 14.68 -18.48
N LYS A 179 13.92 14.79 -18.76
CA LYS A 179 14.67 16.06 -18.73
C LYS A 179 14.41 16.81 -17.42
N ILE A 180 14.51 16.09 -16.30
CA ILE A 180 14.07 16.59 -14.99
C ILE A 180 14.76 17.92 -14.62
N ASP A 181 16.03 18.09 -14.99
CA ASP A 181 16.78 19.30 -14.65
C ASP A 181 16.67 20.44 -15.69
N LYS A 182 16.14 20.21 -16.90
CA LYS A 182 16.34 21.13 -18.03
C LYS A 182 15.28 22.22 -18.21
N PHE A 183 14.03 21.98 -17.84
CA PHE A 183 12.93 22.87 -18.25
C PHE A 183 12.64 24.02 -17.27
N ASP A 184 12.96 23.86 -15.98
CA ASP A 184 12.54 24.85 -14.95
C ASP A 184 13.68 25.35 -14.04
N LYS A 185 14.93 24.88 -14.24
CA LYS A 185 16.07 25.11 -13.31
C LYS A 185 15.66 24.94 -11.83
N ILE A 186 14.81 23.96 -11.52
CA ILE A 186 14.43 23.66 -10.13
C ILE A 186 15.68 23.16 -9.41
N ASP A 187 16.15 23.96 -8.46
CA ASP A 187 17.21 23.55 -7.55
C ASP A 187 16.61 22.64 -6.47
N PHE A 188 16.57 21.35 -6.75
CA PHE A 188 16.02 20.31 -5.86
C PHE A 188 16.68 20.30 -4.47
N THR A 189 17.89 20.85 -4.33
CA THR A 189 18.55 20.93 -3.01
C THR A 189 17.80 21.85 -2.06
N LYS A 190 17.17 22.93 -2.56
CA LYS A 190 16.29 23.81 -1.77
C LYS A 190 15.02 23.11 -1.27
N PHE A 191 14.68 21.97 -1.85
CA PHE A 191 13.54 21.15 -1.47
C PHE A 191 13.94 19.96 -0.58
N GLY A 192 15.24 19.77 -0.34
CA GLY A 192 15.76 18.58 0.34
C GLY A 192 15.64 17.31 -0.50
N ILE A 193 15.37 17.42 -1.80
CA ILE A 193 15.14 16.27 -2.69
C ILE A 193 16.49 15.81 -3.27
N VAL A 194 16.98 14.67 -2.77
CA VAL A 194 18.31 14.16 -3.13
C VAL A 194 18.28 12.97 -4.10
N ASN A 195 17.28 12.10 -4.00
CA ASN A 195 17.22 10.85 -4.78
C ASN A 195 16.42 11.00 -6.08
N GLY A 196 16.78 10.20 -7.10
CA GLY A 196 16.17 10.27 -8.44
C GLY A 196 14.67 9.97 -8.47
N PHE A 197 14.20 9.05 -7.62
CA PHE A 197 12.78 8.73 -7.47
C PHE A 197 11.98 9.96 -7.01
N SER A 198 12.42 10.62 -5.94
CA SER A 198 11.75 11.80 -5.38
C SER A 198 11.77 12.98 -6.34
N LYS A 199 12.85 13.15 -7.13
CA LYS A 199 12.90 14.14 -8.21
C LYS A 199 11.83 13.88 -9.27
N TYR A 200 11.68 12.62 -9.70
CA TYR A 200 10.64 12.21 -10.65
C TYR A 200 9.24 12.42 -10.07
N MET A 201 9.00 11.96 -8.83
CA MET A 201 7.70 12.09 -8.16
C MET A 201 7.29 13.55 -7.97
N TYR A 202 8.22 14.43 -7.60
CA TYR A 202 7.95 15.86 -7.48
C TYR A 202 7.65 16.49 -8.83
N LYS A 203 8.49 16.24 -9.85
CA LYS A 203 8.35 16.92 -11.14
C LYS A 203 7.18 16.41 -11.97
N GLU A 204 7.10 15.10 -12.16
CA GLU A 204 6.14 14.49 -13.08
C GLU A 204 4.79 14.25 -12.42
N LYS A 205 4.76 14.08 -11.10
CA LYS A 205 3.56 13.70 -10.33
C LYS A 205 3.17 14.68 -9.24
N ARG A 206 3.93 15.77 -9.08
CA ARG A 206 3.65 16.82 -8.09
C ARG A 206 3.47 16.24 -6.68
N VAL A 207 4.27 15.25 -6.32
CA VAL A 207 4.30 14.65 -4.99
C VAL A 207 5.56 15.12 -4.27
N TYR A 208 5.38 15.79 -3.14
CA TYR A 208 6.46 16.16 -2.23
C TYR A 208 6.43 15.26 -1.00
N PHE A 209 7.47 14.43 -0.84
CA PHE A 209 7.61 13.62 0.38
C PHE A 209 8.07 14.48 1.54
N ILE A 210 7.37 14.37 2.67
CA ILE A 210 7.65 15.13 3.89
C ILE A 210 8.99 14.72 4.51
N SER A 211 9.41 13.47 4.33
CA SER A 211 10.72 13.01 4.78
C SER A 211 11.89 13.73 4.10
N ASN A 212 11.70 14.44 2.98
CA ASN A 212 12.75 15.28 2.41
C ASN A 212 13.13 16.47 3.30
N LEU A 213 12.25 16.90 4.22
CA LEU A 213 12.54 18.02 5.12
C LEU A 213 13.70 17.72 6.07
N THR A 214 13.99 16.45 6.37
CA THR A 214 15.14 16.08 7.21
C THR A 214 16.48 16.41 6.55
N ASN A 215 16.51 16.52 5.22
CA ASN A 215 17.68 16.98 4.47
C ASN A 215 17.87 18.50 4.53
N LEU A 216 16.83 19.26 4.92
CA LEU A 216 16.86 20.71 5.10
C LEU A 216 17.07 21.13 6.55
N ASN A 217 16.47 20.37 7.48
CA ASN A 217 16.60 20.58 8.91
C ASN A 217 16.89 19.23 9.61
N SER A 218 18.13 19.07 10.07
CA SER A 218 18.58 17.84 10.74
C SER A 218 17.89 17.58 12.07
N GLU A 219 17.30 18.59 12.73
CA GLU A 219 16.50 18.39 13.94
C GLU A 219 15.26 17.53 13.66
N LEU A 220 14.71 17.60 12.44
CA LEU A 220 13.54 16.80 12.06
C LEU A 220 13.82 15.30 11.98
N CYS A 221 15.11 14.89 11.93
CA CYS A 221 15.48 13.47 12.02
C CYS A 221 14.96 12.82 13.30
N GLN A 222 14.80 13.58 14.40
CA GLN A 222 14.25 13.04 15.64
C GLN A 222 12.77 12.62 15.51
N PHE A 223 12.03 13.19 14.55
CA PHE A 223 10.64 12.86 14.26
C PHE A 223 10.49 11.79 13.17
N GLN A 224 11.60 11.34 12.57
CA GLN A 224 11.56 10.38 11.50
C GLN A 224 11.25 8.96 12.01
N GLU A 225 10.37 8.26 11.30
CA GLU A 225 10.03 6.87 11.55
C GLU A 225 10.03 6.09 10.25
N SER A 226 10.39 4.80 10.33
CA SER A 226 10.16 3.88 9.22
C SER A 226 8.70 3.47 9.19
N ASP A 227 8.07 3.55 8.02
CA ASP A 227 6.72 3.05 7.82
C ASP A 227 6.65 2.33 6.48
N ILE A 228 6.31 1.06 6.53
CA ILE A 228 6.22 0.16 5.37
C ILE A 228 5.07 0.51 4.42
N ASN A 229 4.16 1.43 4.80
CA ASN A 229 3.10 1.98 3.96
C ASN A 229 3.48 3.34 3.35
N SER A 230 4.64 3.89 3.71
CA SER A 230 5.21 5.04 3.02
C SER A 230 5.84 4.58 1.71
N LEU A 231 5.73 5.42 0.68
CA LEU A 231 6.43 5.16 -0.58
C LEU A 231 7.93 5.11 -0.37
N LEU A 232 8.50 6.10 0.32
CA LEU A 232 9.93 6.14 0.63
C LEU A 232 10.35 5.24 1.81
N GLY A 233 9.38 4.57 2.45
CA GLY A 233 9.62 3.80 3.67
C GLY A 233 9.90 4.67 4.90
N GLN A 234 9.82 6.00 4.78
CA GLN A 234 10.14 6.97 5.83
C GLN A 234 9.10 8.08 5.88
N VAL A 235 8.62 8.37 7.09
CA VAL A 235 7.61 9.40 7.38
C VAL A 235 8.08 10.29 8.53
N LEU A 236 7.43 11.44 8.72
CA LEU A 236 7.58 12.22 9.96
C LEU A 236 6.40 11.93 10.89
N CYS A 237 6.70 11.67 12.15
CA CYS A 237 5.77 11.39 13.24
C CYS A 237 5.94 12.46 14.32
N SER A 238 4.86 13.02 14.83
CA SER A 238 4.92 14.04 15.90
C SER A 238 5.48 13.52 17.23
N LYS A 239 5.51 12.20 17.46
CA LYS A 239 6.04 11.56 18.69
C LYS A 239 5.50 12.14 19.99
N ASN A 240 4.22 12.54 19.99
CA ASN A 240 3.52 13.20 21.11
C ASN A 240 4.00 14.62 21.43
N GLU A 241 4.83 15.21 20.58
CA GLU A 241 5.33 16.57 20.73
C GLU A 241 4.63 17.52 19.74
N LYS A 242 4.75 18.82 20.02
CA LYS A 242 4.34 19.85 19.07
C LYS A 242 5.29 19.84 17.88
N LEU A 243 4.75 19.66 16.68
CA LEU A 243 5.53 19.57 15.46
C LEU A 243 5.11 20.68 14.49
N ARG A 244 6.09 21.44 14.01
CA ARG A 244 5.90 22.43 12.94
C ARG A 244 6.76 22.04 11.74
N LEU A 245 6.11 21.91 10.59
CA LEU A 245 6.73 21.54 9.32
C LEU A 245 6.54 22.68 8.32
N ASP A 246 7.59 23.47 8.13
CA ASP A 246 7.62 24.51 7.09
C ASP A 246 8.11 23.87 5.78
N LEU A 247 7.21 23.65 4.82
CA LEU A 247 7.58 23.10 3.53
C LEU A 247 8.29 24.16 2.67
N PRO A 248 9.14 23.77 1.70
CA PRO A 248 9.66 24.68 0.70
C PRO A 248 8.53 25.28 -0.15
N ILE A 249 8.79 26.40 -0.84
CA ILE A 249 7.83 26.98 -1.79
C ILE A 249 7.58 25.98 -2.91
N LEU A 250 6.39 25.39 -2.93
CA LEU A 250 6.01 24.37 -3.89
C LEU A 250 5.65 25.06 -5.21
N TYR A 251 6.34 24.66 -6.29
CA TYR A 251 6.11 25.21 -7.60
C TYR A 251 4.85 24.62 -8.20
N ASN A 252 3.91 25.49 -8.58
CA ASN A 252 2.66 25.06 -9.20
C ASN A 252 2.28 25.99 -10.35
N VAL A 253 2.00 25.38 -11.51
CA VAL A 253 1.74 26.07 -12.79
C VAL A 253 0.27 25.93 -13.21
N SER A 254 -0.56 25.19 -12.46
CA SER A 254 -1.99 25.05 -12.78
C SER A 254 -2.85 24.91 -11.53
N TYR A 255 -4.15 24.78 -11.72
CA TYR A 255 -5.14 24.77 -10.64
C TYR A 255 -5.29 23.37 -10.05
N TYR A 256 -4.86 23.19 -8.79
CA TYR A 256 -4.85 21.89 -8.13
C TYR A 256 -5.46 21.94 -6.73
N TYR A 257 -6.11 20.83 -6.35
CA TYR A 257 -6.38 20.54 -4.94
C TYR A 257 -5.12 20.01 -4.26
N LEU A 258 -4.97 20.37 -2.98
CA LEU A 258 -3.89 19.88 -2.15
C LEU A 258 -4.34 18.67 -1.32
N ILE A 259 -3.58 17.58 -1.42
CA ILE A 259 -3.86 16.34 -0.71
C ILE A 259 -2.69 16.04 0.20
N CYS A 260 -2.98 15.76 1.47
CA CYS A 260 -1.99 15.36 2.46
C CYS A 260 -2.25 13.92 2.89
N LYS A 261 -1.24 13.06 2.74
CA LYS A 261 -1.32 11.69 3.25
C LYS A 261 -0.94 11.68 4.72
N ILE A 262 -1.92 11.38 5.57
CA ILE A 262 -1.80 11.43 7.03
C ILE A 262 -2.30 10.14 7.68
N ASN A 263 -1.83 9.88 8.90
CA ASN A 263 -2.29 8.80 9.76
C ASN A 263 -2.36 9.31 11.21
N VAL A 264 -3.57 9.51 11.73
CA VAL A 264 -3.80 9.90 13.12
C VAL A 264 -3.84 8.64 13.99
N LYS A 265 -2.75 8.39 14.71
CA LYS A 265 -2.62 7.19 15.56
C LYS A 265 -3.40 7.34 16.86
N LYS A 266 -3.25 8.50 17.51
CA LYS A 266 -3.79 8.74 18.85
C LYS A 266 -3.97 10.23 19.11
N ILE A 267 -5.09 10.60 19.73
CA ILE A 267 -5.33 11.93 20.29
C ILE A 267 -4.86 11.97 21.75
N LEU A 268 -4.14 13.03 22.13
CA LEU A 268 -3.55 13.16 23.47
C LEU A 268 -4.31 14.12 24.38
N SER A 269 -4.99 15.13 23.82
CA SER A 269 -5.79 16.12 24.55
C SER A 269 -6.96 16.61 23.69
N ASN A 270 -8.00 17.18 24.33
CA ASN A 270 -9.12 17.81 23.64
C ASN A 270 -8.77 19.15 22.98
N ASP A 271 -7.64 19.77 23.37
CA ASP A 271 -7.13 21.00 22.74
C ASP A 271 -6.31 20.73 21.48
N CYS A 272 -6.36 19.50 20.95
CA CYS A 272 -5.57 19.09 19.82
C CYS A 272 -5.97 19.78 18.51
N PHE A 273 -4.98 19.96 17.63
CA PHE A 273 -5.23 20.50 16.31
C PHE A 273 -4.20 20.05 15.26
N ILE A 274 -4.66 20.08 14.01
CA ILE A 274 -3.81 20.04 12.82
C ILE A 274 -4.10 21.32 12.05
N LYS A 275 -3.12 22.20 11.94
CA LYS A 275 -3.26 23.50 11.29
C LYS A 275 -2.42 23.56 10.03
N PHE A 276 -3.06 23.94 8.92
CA PHE A 276 -2.45 24.16 7.62
C PHE A 276 -2.44 25.66 7.35
N ILE A 277 -1.24 26.25 7.29
CA ILE A 277 -1.02 27.68 7.08
C ILE A 277 -0.52 27.87 5.65
N TYR A 278 -1.17 28.76 4.91
CA TYR A 278 -0.85 29.03 3.51
C TYR A 278 -0.16 30.39 3.39
N ILE A 279 1.12 30.38 3.04
CA ILE A 279 1.89 31.60 2.81
C ILE A 279 1.86 31.92 1.31
N ASN A 280 1.63 33.19 0.98
CA ASN A 280 1.50 33.72 -0.39
C ASN A 280 0.22 33.28 -1.15
N VAL A 281 -0.85 32.94 -0.43
CA VAL A 281 -2.18 32.68 -1.02
C VAL A 281 -3.22 33.53 -0.30
N HIS A 282 -4.15 34.14 -1.05
CA HIS A 282 -5.29 34.87 -0.49
C HIS A 282 -6.41 33.92 0.00
N GLN A 283 -6.06 32.92 0.81
CA GLN A 283 -7.00 31.98 1.42
C GLN A 283 -6.71 31.83 2.91
N ASN A 284 -7.74 31.55 3.68
CA ASN A 284 -7.61 31.39 5.13
C ASN A 284 -6.90 30.08 5.48
N ASP A 285 -6.14 30.12 6.58
CA ASP A 285 -5.61 28.92 7.21
C ASP A 285 -6.73 27.90 7.47
N HIS A 286 -6.42 26.62 7.28
CA HIS A 286 -7.34 25.53 7.57
C HIS A 286 -6.92 24.83 8.85
N THR A 287 -7.82 24.73 9.84
CA THR A 287 -7.51 24.09 11.12
C THR A 287 -8.52 22.99 11.42
N LEU A 288 -8.03 21.77 11.60
CA LEU A 288 -8.78 20.64 12.14
C LEU A 288 -8.67 20.66 13.65
N LYS A 289 -9.80 20.77 14.34
CA LYS A 289 -9.87 20.71 15.81
C LYS A 289 -10.24 19.29 16.25
N HIS A 290 -10.29 19.06 17.56
CA HIS A 290 -10.62 17.76 18.14
C HIS A 290 -11.80 17.01 17.48
N GLU A 291 -12.94 17.68 17.24
CA GLU A 291 -14.11 17.05 16.60
C GLU A 291 -13.83 16.53 15.18
N ASP A 292 -12.96 17.21 14.43
CA ASP A 292 -12.56 16.78 13.10
C ASP A 292 -11.51 15.69 13.16
N VAL A 293 -10.51 15.85 14.03
CA VAL A 293 -9.40 14.91 14.21
C VAL A 293 -9.91 13.56 14.75
N SER A 294 -10.92 13.57 15.64
CA SER A 294 -11.51 12.34 16.18
C SER A 294 -12.18 11.47 15.12
N LYS A 295 -12.60 12.06 13.99
CA LYS A 295 -13.13 11.30 12.84
C LYS A 295 -12.04 10.55 12.08
N LEU A 296 -10.77 10.93 12.28
CA LEU A 296 -9.61 10.38 11.57
C LEU A 296 -8.82 9.36 12.42
N GLU A 297 -8.96 9.40 13.74
CA GLU A 297 -8.23 8.54 14.66
C GLU A 297 -8.47 7.04 14.38
N GLY A 298 -7.38 6.28 14.22
CA GLY A 298 -7.46 4.83 14.05
C GLY A 298 -7.92 4.34 12.66
N LEU A 299 -8.17 5.24 11.70
CA LEU A 299 -8.48 4.88 10.32
C LEU A 299 -7.26 4.29 9.58
N GLY A 300 -6.05 4.61 10.02
CA GLY A 300 -4.81 4.28 9.31
C GLY A 300 -4.44 5.38 8.32
N TRP A 301 -3.71 5.01 7.26
CA TRP A 301 -3.26 5.95 6.24
C TRP A 301 -4.42 6.38 5.33
N ILE A 302 -4.69 7.68 5.31
CA ILE A 302 -5.70 8.33 4.47
C ILE A 302 -5.09 9.45 3.65
N GLU A 303 -5.72 9.75 2.52
CA GLU A 303 -5.48 10.99 1.78
C GLU A 303 -6.51 12.04 2.18
N TYR A 304 -6.09 13.02 2.98
CA TYR A 304 -6.93 14.15 3.38
C TYR A 304 -6.84 15.26 2.34
N LYS A 305 -7.97 15.56 1.69
CA LYS A 305 -8.10 16.67 0.75
C LYS A 305 -8.30 17.97 1.51
N LEU A 306 -7.38 18.90 1.35
CA LEU A 306 -7.48 20.23 1.94
C LEU A 306 -8.47 21.10 1.14
N PRO A 307 -9.24 21.99 1.79
CA PRO A 307 -10.22 22.84 1.13
C PRO A 307 -9.57 24.04 0.42
N ILE A 308 -8.43 23.83 -0.21
CA ILE A 308 -7.65 24.83 -0.95
C ILE A 308 -7.52 24.42 -2.40
N PHE A 309 -7.62 25.41 -3.27
CA PHE A 309 -7.41 25.29 -4.70
C PHE A 309 -6.34 26.30 -5.12
N VAL A 310 -5.15 25.81 -5.46
CA VAL A 310 -3.96 26.65 -5.69
C VAL A 310 -3.64 26.75 -7.17
N SER A 311 -3.31 27.96 -7.64
CA SER A 311 -2.89 28.24 -9.01
C SER A 311 -1.51 28.90 -9.16
N HIS A 312 -0.82 29.16 -8.05
CA HIS A 312 0.49 29.84 -8.02
C HIS A 312 1.41 29.18 -6.99
N ASN A 313 2.68 29.59 -6.99
CA ASN A 313 3.65 29.13 -6.00
C ASN A 313 3.26 29.59 -4.60
N PHE A 314 3.30 28.69 -3.64
CA PHE A 314 2.98 28.98 -2.24
C PHE A 314 3.84 28.13 -1.32
N GLN A 315 3.88 28.54 -0.06
CA GLN A 315 4.50 27.75 0.99
C GLN A 315 3.42 27.24 1.93
N LEU A 316 3.46 25.93 2.21
CA LEU A 316 2.59 25.28 3.18
C LEU A 316 3.36 25.13 4.49
N THR A 317 2.75 25.53 5.61
CA THR A 317 3.19 25.08 6.93
C THR A 317 2.15 24.16 7.54
N ILE A 318 2.59 23.07 8.15
CA ILE A 318 1.74 22.16 8.91
C ILE A 318 2.16 22.23 10.38
N GLU A 319 1.25 22.65 11.25
CA GLU A 319 1.43 22.61 12.70
C GLU A 319 0.54 21.52 13.30
N ILE A 320 1.12 20.74 14.20
CA ILE A 320 0.47 19.63 14.88
C ILE A 320 0.71 19.83 16.38
N ASP A 321 -0.35 19.71 17.16
CA ASP A 321 -0.25 19.79 18.61
C ASP A 321 -1.19 18.78 19.28
N SER A 322 -0.71 18.16 20.36
CA SER A 322 -1.47 17.20 21.17
C SER A 322 -2.09 16.01 20.40
N ILE A 323 -1.41 15.56 19.33
CA ILE A 323 -1.78 14.39 18.52
C ILE A 323 -0.52 13.58 18.23
N GLU A 324 -0.60 12.26 18.37
CA GLU A 324 0.35 11.32 17.76
C GLU A 324 -0.10 11.03 16.33
N MET A 325 0.55 11.62 15.33
CA MET A 325 0.23 11.39 13.93
C MET A 325 1.46 11.33 13.05
N GLN A 326 1.31 10.67 11.90
CA GLN A 326 2.32 10.59 10.85
C GLN A 326 1.87 11.32 9.59
N ILE A 327 2.85 11.85 8.85
CA ILE A 327 2.66 12.47 7.54
C ILE A 327 3.71 11.91 6.58
N ASP A 328 3.26 11.47 5.40
CA ASP A 328 4.12 10.84 4.38
C ASP A 328 4.44 11.81 3.23
N TYR A 329 3.41 12.30 2.54
CA TYR A 329 3.58 13.23 1.44
C TYR A 329 2.45 14.24 1.34
N VAL A 330 2.72 15.30 0.59
CA VAL A 330 1.73 16.23 0.05
C VAL A 330 1.75 16.11 -1.47
N ARG A 331 0.58 16.08 -2.11
CA ARG A 331 0.47 16.03 -3.56
C ARG A 331 -0.61 16.94 -4.12
N PHE A 332 -0.49 17.26 -5.39
CA PHE A 332 -1.43 18.09 -6.14
C PHE A 332 -2.29 17.23 -7.08
N GLU A 333 -3.61 17.45 -7.11
CA GLU A 333 -4.53 16.70 -7.99
C GLU A 333 -5.54 17.58 -8.75
N ASP A 334 -5.73 17.26 -10.04
CA ASP A 334 -6.60 17.97 -11.00
C ASP A 334 -8.11 17.69 -10.80
N HIS A 335 -8.47 16.60 -10.10
CA HIS A 335 -9.84 16.09 -10.02
C HIS A 335 -10.39 15.96 -8.60
N SER A 336 -11.72 15.90 -8.51
CA SER A 336 -12.47 15.69 -7.27
C SER A 336 -12.68 14.20 -6.99
N THR A 337 -11.70 13.54 -6.37
CA THR A 337 -11.96 12.24 -5.74
C THR A 337 -11.90 12.34 -4.22
N ILE A 338 -12.84 11.63 -3.60
CA ILE A 338 -13.06 11.51 -2.17
C ILE A 338 -11.95 10.65 -1.60
N ILE A 339 -11.37 11.08 -0.47
CA ILE A 339 -10.49 10.34 0.45
C ILE A 339 -10.26 8.88 0.02
N THR A 340 -9.08 8.58 -0.51
CA THR A 340 -8.72 7.19 -0.85
C THR A 340 -8.04 6.55 0.35
N HIS A 341 -8.53 5.38 0.77
CA HIS A 341 -7.84 4.55 1.73
C HIS A 341 -6.63 3.92 1.05
N ILE A 342 -5.44 4.07 1.61
CA ILE A 342 -4.21 3.56 0.99
C ILE A 342 -3.98 2.11 1.43
N SER A 343 -4.05 1.19 0.48
CA SER A 343 -3.69 -0.22 0.68
C SER A 343 -2.25 -0.33 1.19
N ASN A 344 -2.00 -1.28 2.10
CA ASN A 344 -0.68 -1.45 2.70
C ASN A 344 0.38 -1.86 1.65
N MET A 345 1.47 -1.10 1.59
CA MET A 345 2.53 -1.27 0.57
C MET A 345 3.53 -2.39 0.89
N SER A 346 3.66 -2.80 2.16
CA SER A 346 4.60 -3.86 2.60
C SER A 346 4.31 -5.24 2.01
N LEU A 347 3.11 -5.44 1.48
CA LEU A 347 2.64 -6.69 0.91
C LEU A 347 2.70 -6.70 -0.62
N MET A 348 2.96 -5.54 -1.25
CA MET A 348 2.91 -5.37 -2.70
C MET A 348 4.00 -6.14 -3.45
N GLY A 349 5.06 -6.60 -2.76
CA GLY A 349 6.07 -7.48 -3.34
C GLY A 349 5.68 -8.96 -3.40
N TYR A 350 4.66 -9.38 -2.66
CA TYR A 350 4.35 -10.80 -2.52
C TYR A 350 2.90 -11.17 -2.86
N LEU A 351 1.91 -10.39 -2.41
CA LEU A 351 0.51 -10.81 -2.46
C LEU A 351 -0.29 -10.30 -3.67
N LEU A 352 0.31 -9.52 -4.57
CA LEU A 352 -0.41 -8.67 -5.52
C LEU A 352 -1.33 -7.63 -4.82
N PRO A 353 -1.44 -6.39 -5.32
CA PRO A 353 -2.11 -5.27 -4.64
C PRO A 353 -3.60 -5.43 -4.30
N ASP A 354 -4.37 -6.26 -5.02
CA ASP A 354 -5.80 -6.49 -4.71
C ASP A 354 -6.07 -7.88 -4.13
N TYR A 355 -5.16 -8.45 -3.32
CA TYR A 355 -5.32 -9.79 -2.70
C TYR A 355 -6.62 -10.01 -1.93
N HIS A 356 -7.25 -8.92 -1.48
CA HIS A 356 -8.59 -8.94 -0.89
C HIS A 356 -9.71 -9.23 -1.90
N GLN A 357 -9.56 -8.77 -3.16
CA GLN A 357 -10.42 -9.14 -4.29
C GLN A 357 -10.09 -10.55 -4.82
N PHE A 358 -8.83 -10.99 -4.68
CA PHE A 358 -8.30 -12.23 -5.28
C PHE A 358 -8.65 -13.56 -4.59
N LEU A 359 -9.38 -13.53 -3.48
CA LEU A 359 -9.78 -14.75 -2.76
C LEU A 359 -11.31 -14.87 -2.66
N SER A 360 -12.02 -14.30 -3.63
CA SER A 360 -13.47 -14.36 -3.77
C SER A 360 -13.94 -15.73 -4.29
N ASN A 361 -13.67 -16.81 -3.55
CA ASN A 361 -14.55 -17.98 -3.60
C ASN A 361 -15.56 -17.84 -2.46
N ILE A 362 -16.43 -16.85 -2.60
CA ILE A 362 -17.74 -16.83 -1.96
C ILE A 362 -18.68 -17.39 -3.02
N PRO A 363 -19.16 -18.64 -2.90
CA PRO A 363 -20.34 -19.04 -3.66
C PRO A 363 -21.44 -18.02 -3.38
N LYS A 364 -22.07 -17.46 -4.43
CA LYS A 364 -23.15 -16.44 -4.28
C LYS A 364 -24.24 -16.85 -3.28
N THR A 365 -24.38 -18.16 -3.02
CA THR A 365 -25.25 -18.76 -2.00
C THR A 365 -24.93 -18.37 -0.55
N PHE A 366 -23.79 -17.73 -0.26
CA PHE A 366 -23.42 -17.26 1.09
C PHE A 366 -23.35 -15.74 1.23
N GLY A 367 -23.69 -14.97 0.18
CA GLY A 367 -23.73 -13.51 0.25
C GLY A 367 -24.64 -12.97 1.35
N ASP A 368 -25.71 -13.71 1.66
CA ASP A 368 -26.74 -13.30 2.61
C ASP A 368 -26.55 -13.85 4.04
N LYS A 369 -25.50 -14.66 4.29
CA LYS A 369 -25.25 -15.30 5.60
C LYS A 369 -24.14 -14.66 6.43
N TYR A 370 -23.60 -13.53 5.99
CA TYR A 370 -22.68 -12.75 6.84
C TYR A 370 -23.49 -12.05 7.93
N PHE A 371 -23.48 -12.65 9.14
CA PHE A 371 -24.08 -12.11 10.36
C PHE A 371 -23.85 -10.59 10.46
N PRO A 372 -24.91 -9.77 10.47
CA PRO A 372 -24.79 -8.35 10.74
C PRO A 372 -24.12 -8.14 12.10
N ARG A 373 -23.30 -7.10 12.21
CA ARG A 373 -22.55 -6.69 13.42
C ARG A 373 -23.38 -6.74 14.74
N LYS A 374 -24.70 -6.60 14.64
CA LYS A 374 -25.67 -6.69 15.75
C LYS A 374 -25.86 -8.10 16.32
N GLU A 375 -25.75 -9.16 15.52
CA GLU A 375 -25.84 -10.56 15.99
C GLU A 375 -24.52 -11.01 16.66
N MET A 376 -23.41 -10.39 16.28
CA MET A 376 -22.11 -10.61 16.91
C MET A 376 -21.98 -9.97 18.30
N GLU A 377 -22.62 -8.82 18.53
CA GLU A 377 -22.66 -8.20 19.87
C GLU A 377 -23.44 -9.08 20.86
N ASN A 378 -24.46 -9.81 20.39
CA ASN A 378 -25.22 -10.77 21.22
C ASN A 378 -24.47 -12.08 21.54
N LEU A 379 -23.44 -12.44 20.77
CA LEU A 379 -22.59 -13.62 21.04
C LEU A 379 -21.55 -13.38 22.15
N LEU A 380 -21.36 -12.12 22.57
CA LEU A 380 -20.43 -11.74 23.63
C LEU A 380 -21.09 -11.66 25.02
N ASP A 381 -22.42 -11.69 25.09
CA ASP A 381 -23.19 -11.66 26.35
C ASP A 381 -23.68 -13.04 26.83
N THR A 382 -23.42 -14.13 26.12
CA THR A 382 -23.76 -15.47 26.63
C THR A 382 -22.61 -16.07 27.43
N LYS A 383 -22.35 -15.47 28.60
CA LYS A 383 -21.63 -16.13 29.70
C LYS A 383 -22.55 -16.97 30.62
N ASP A 384 -23.83 -17.14 30.29
CA ASP A 384 -24.83 -17.73 31.19
C ASP A 384 -25.45 -19.08 30.76
N ILE A 385 -24.77 -19.95 29.99
CA ILE A 385 -25.25 -21.35 29.77
C ILE A 385 -24.18 -22.41 30.08
N LEU A 386 -23.30 -22.13 31.04
CA LEU A 386 -22.48 -23.17 31.68
C LEU A 386 -22.59 -23.19 33.21
N ASN A 387 -23.55 -22.47 33.79
CA ASN A 387 -23.88 -22.58 35.21
C ASN A 387 -25.39 -22.60 35.38
N ASN A 388 -25.99 -23.79 35.30
CA ASN A 388 -27.05 -24.25 36.21
C ASN A 388 -27.45 -25.68 35.83
N SER A 389 -27.07 -26.60 36.72
CA SER A 389 -27.58 -27.97 36.98
C SER A 389 -27.65 -28.95 35.81
#